data_AF-A0A8J9SH23-F1
#
_entry.id   AF-A0A8J9SH23-F1
#
_cell.length_a   1.000
_cell.length_b   1.000
_cell.length_c   1.000
_cell.angle_alpha   90.00
_cell.angle_beta   90.00
_cell.angle_gamma   90.00
#
_symmetry.space_group_name_H-M   'P 1'
#
loop_
_entity.id
_entity.type
_entity.pdbx_description
1 polymer ?
#
loop_
_entity_poly.entity_id
_entity_poly.type
_entity_poly.pdbx_seq_one_letter_code
_entity_poly.pdbx_strand_id
1 'polypeptide(L)'
;MSLNKDKLESTHDVEVIGVKQQSSLKRRYRHASKARSRLNDEYDTATLDDNARTRAFQHQSHSLRVSASNIAAMTGFHPWKNLPELVMNLVYQGGLGQALLRKDARLLGLQLTTEEDVLHDLAQKSGASTQKALQSILQIKDGSKKVESVELAAKLKQRVMNEAVKSGNLNKEQLKTLQEGTRSAVDTGYGTHHEANALNLYEKQCGWEVRERNAEIRNWPFARREDIASASETIQGLPTVIPIRPASSQLPSPMLAETDLNEKNLKRANLSTNGESVEIHDVVSSTSFGKASIRDDTLQPRTSLKDRYTTKSPTAIAANNHYELLPFFSIVGSVDGLREELFSPDTSCSVSTEFGADLALRTVIVECKHRMRKALVVPPLYEQIQTITYCLMYEVSEADIVQVLRHDPSASGKGSCASVENNKALDAWVVSTQNQGKSAAAASTTKLSAVSKPTLTTYRVSLNDPVMQHQSQWRDTVLPRLRSFVEAVYAIRASDDKRYRLLVALSLSTEGEGAAMASDAWKILHQECQWLESCNTAFSR
;
A
#
# COMPACT_ATOMS: atom_id res chain seq x y z
N MET A 1 -25.09 32.48 -59.97
CA MET A 1 -25.52 31.43 -59.02
C MET A 1 -24.40 31.26 -58.01
N SER A 2 -24.60 31.81 -56.81
CA SER A 2 -23.64 31.79 -55.71
C SER A 2 -23.91 30.56 -54.86
N LEU A 3 -22.92 29.69 -54.65
CA LEU A 3 -23.03 28.55 -53.75
C LEU A 3 -22.34 28.90 -52.43
N ASN A 4 -23.15 28.96 -51.38
CA ASN A 4 -22.75 29.19 -50.00
C ASN A 4 -21.75 28.14 -49.52
N LYS A 5 -20.60 28.61 -49.02
CA LYS A 5 -19.74 27.87 -48.10
C LYS A 5 -20.23 28.14 -46.68
N ASP A 6 -21.24 27.39 -46.25
CA ASP A 6 -21.65 27.41 -44.85
C ASP A 6 -20.87 26.36 -44.04
N LYS A 7 -20.31 26.88 -42.95
CA LYS A 7 -19.63 26.24 -41.84
C LYS A 7 -20.25 24.90 -41.42
N LEU A 8 -19.43 23.85 -41.46
CA LEU A 8 -19.59 22.69 -40.58
C LEU A 8 -18.46 22.76 -39.53
N GLU A 9 -18.62 23.62 -38.52
CA GLU A 9 -17.85 23.50 -37.28
C GLU A 9 -18.54 22.42 -36.43
N SER A 10 -18.13 21.18 -36.64
CA SER A 10 -18.49 20.05 -35.81
C SER A 10 -17.76 20.18 -34.46
N THR A 11 -18.41 20.81 -33.48
CA THR A 11 -18.03 20.71 -32.07
C THR A 11 -18.33 19.29 -31.60
N HIS A 12 -17.39 18.37 -31.80
CA HIS A 12 -17.39 17.12 -31.04
C HIS A 12 -16.99 17.48 -29.61
N ASP A 13 -17.97 17.51 -28.72
CA ASP A 13 -17.73 17.44 -27.29
C ASP A 13 -16.95 16.15 -27.02
N VAL A 14 -15.64 16.27 -26.78
CA VAL A 14 -14.81 15.15 -26.35
C VAL A 14 -15.20 14.87 -24.90
N GLU A 15 -16.02 13.86 -24.72
CA GLU A 15 -16.41 13.38 -23.41
C GLU A 15 -15.16 12.87 -22.68
N VAL A 16 -14.80 13.52 -21.57
CA VAL A 16 -13.59 13.23 -20.80
C VAL A 16 -13.85 12.03 -19.92
N ILE A 17 -13.59 10.83 -20.45
CA ILE A 17 -13.72 9.59 -19.70
C ILE A 17 -12.41 9.32 -18.94
N GLY A 18 -12.45 9.43 -17.62
CA GLY A 18 -11.29 9.37 -16.72
C GLY A 18 -10.98 7.96 -16.20
N VAL A 19 -9.78 7.43 -16.47
CA VAL A 19 -9.29 6.21 -15.80
C VAL A 19 -8.47 6.60 -14.56
N LYS A 20 -8.95 6.21 -13.37
CA LYS A 20 -8.27 6.49 -12.08
C LYS A 20 -6.94 5.74 -11.98
N GLN A 21 -5.84 6.47 -11.80
CA GLN A 21 -4.56 5.89 -11.40
C GLN A 21 -4.38 5.99 -9.88
N GLN A 22 -4.36 4.85 -9.15
CA GLN A 22 -4.16 4.87 -7.69
C GLN A 22 -2.75 5.31 -7.28
N SER A 23 -2.66 6.17 -6.25
CA SER A 23 -1.40 6.66 -5.67
C SER A 23 -1.02 6.01 -4.33
N SER A 24 -1.82 5.09 -3.80
CA SER A 24 -1.79 4.65 -2.40
C SER A 24 -0.54 3.86 -1.96
N LEU A 25 0.25 3.30 -2.89
CA LEU A 25 1.55 2.67 -2.59
C LEU A 25 2.75 3.58 -2.93
N LYS A 26 2.53 4.75 -3.53
CA LYS A 26 3.60 5.54 -4.17
C LYS A 26 4.55 6.21 -3.18
N ARG A 27 4.19 6.46 -1.92
CA ARG A 27 5.04 7.28 -1.04
C ARG A 27 6.28 6.55 -0.49
N ARG A 28 6.14 5.33 0.03
CA ARG A 28 7.29 4.51 0.46
C ARG A 28 8.09 3.96 -0.75
N TYR A 29 7.42 3.71 -1.88
CA TYR A 29 8.06 3.18 -3.10
C TYR A 29 8.76 4.22 -3.98
N ARG A 30 8.37 5.51 -3.98
CA ARG A 30 8.93 6.51 -4.91
C ARG A 30 10.45 6.70 -4.77
N HIS A 31 11.01 6.56 -3.57
CA HIS A 31 12.45 6.71 -3.36
C HIS A 31 13.25 5.45 -3.69
N ALA A 32 12.72 4.24 -3.41
CA ALA A 32 13.42 2.99 -3.72
C ALA A 32 13.21 2.48 -5.17
N SER A 33 12.09 2.82 -5.81
CA SER A 33 11.69 2.25 -7.11
C SER A 33 12.32 2.93 -8.32
N LYS A 34 12.70 4.22 -8.25
CA LYS A 34 13.28 4.93 -9.40
C LYS A 34 14.63 4.33 -9.84
N ALA A 35 15.43 3.85 -8.89
CA ALA A 35 16.74 3.26 -9.19
C ALA A 35 16.68 1.84 -9.76
N ARG A 36 15.55 1.11 -9.62
CA ARG A 36 15.46 -0.32 -9.96
C ARG A 36 14.41 -0.72 -11.00
N SER A 37 13.51 0.18 -11.43
CA SER A 37 12.78 -0.08 -12.69
C SER A 37 13.75 -0.40 -13.82
N ARG A 38 14.94 0.22 -13.80
CA ARG A 38 16.02 -0.07 -14.75
C ARG A 38 16.48 -1.53 -14.72
N LEU A 39 16.78 -2.11 -13.55
CA LEU A 39 17.38 -3.46 -13.47
C LEU A 39 16.51 -4.64 -13.94
N ASN A 40 15.18 -4.52 -13.92
CA ASN A 40 14.29 -5.55 -14.50
C ASN A 40 13.84 -5.21 -15.93
N ASP A 41 13.88 -3.94 -16.33
CA ASP A 41 13.50 -3.49 -17.69
C ASP A 41 14.72 -3.41 -18.65
N GLU A 42 15.97 -3.56 -18.16
CA GLU A 42 17.23 -3.40 -18.92
C GLU A 42 17.77 -4.64 -19.60
N TYR A 43 17.23 -5.84 -19.36
CA TYR A 43 17.70 -7.01 -20.09
C TYR A 43 17.12 -7.00 -21.52
N ASP A 44 18.01 -6.82 -22.49
CA ASP A 44 17.88 -7.08 -23.93
C ASP A 44 16.89 -6.24 -24.77
N THR A 45 16.24 -5.22 -24.19
CA THR A 45 15.27 -4.38 -24.92
C THR A 45 15.71 -2.93 -25.15
N ALA A 46 16.90 -2.53 -24.68
CA ALA A 46 17.37 -1.15 -24.76
C ALA A 46 17.56 -0.63 -26.20
N THR A 47 17.70 -1.54 -27.17
CA THR A 47 17.83 -1.23 -28.60
C THR A 47 16.49 -1.23 -29.35
N LEU A 48 15.41 -1.68 -28.73
CA LEU A 48 14.08 -1.75 -29.34
C LEU A 48 13.37 -0.39 -29.26
N ASP A 49 12.60 -0.06 -30.29
CA ASP A 49 11.69 1.07 -30.23
C ASP A 49 10.61 0.86 -29.13
N ASP A 50 10.01 1.95 -28.64
CA ASP A 50 9.03 1.90 -27.56
C ASP A 50 7.81 1.00 -27.87
N ASN A 51 7.45 0.81 -29.14
CA ASN A 51 6.36 -0.08 -29.55
C ASN A 51 6.76 -1.56 -29.45
N ALA A 52 7.99 -1.90 -29.84
CA ALA A 52 8.54 -3.24 -29.70
C ALA A 52 8.74 -3.61 -28.22
N ARG A 53 9.20 -2.67 -27.38
CA ARG A 53 9.32 -2.87 -25.92
C ARG A 53 7.97 -3.12 -25.25
N THR A 54 6.96 -2.32 -25.59
CA THR A 54 5.60 -2.53 -25.06
C THR A 54 4.96 -3.82 -25.56
N ARG A 55 5.21 -4.22 -26.82
CA ARG A 55 4.76 -5.53 -27.35
C ARG A 55 5.46 -6.70 -26.67
N ALA A 56 6.77 -6.61 -26.43
CA ALA A 56 7.49 -7.61 -25.66
C ALA A 56 6.92 -7.72 -24.24
N PHE A 57 6.65 -6.58 -23.58
CA PHE A 57 6.01 -6.55 -22.26
C PHE A 57 4.63 -7.20 -22.21
N GLN A 58 3.81 -7.05 -23.26
CA GLN A 58 2.49 -7.66 -23.35
C GLN A 58 2.55 -9.19 -23.28
N HIS A 59 3.53 -9.79 -23.98
CA HIS A 59 3.60 -11.24 -24.17
C HIS A 59 4.63 -11.96 -23.29
N GLN A 60 5.57 -11.23 -22.68
CA GLN A 60 6.57 -11.80 -21.80
C GLN A 60 6.11 -11.77 -20.33
N SER A 61 6.41 -12.85 -19.60
CA SER A 61 6.14 -12.99 -18.17
C SER A 61 7.11 -12.14 -17.34
N HIS A 62 6.90 -10.82 -17.35
CA HIS A 62 7.60 -9.89 -16.45
C HIS A 62 7.12 -10.09 -15.02
N SER A 63 8.04 -10.45 -14.13
CA SER A 63 7.78 -10.67 -12.70
C SER A 63 6.84 -9.63 -12.08
N LEU A 64 5.61 -10.06 -11.72
CA LEU A 64 4.68 -9.19 -11.01
C LEU A 64 5.14 -8.94 -9.58
N ARG A 65 5.09 -7.69 -9.14
CA ARG A 65 5.30 -7.29 -7.74
C ARG A 65 3.96 -7.19 -7.04
N VAL A 66 3.70 -8.12 -6.13
CA VAL A 66 2.44 -8.22 -5.39
C VAL A 66 2.65 -7.75 -3.96
N SER A 67 1.90 -6.73 -3.53
CA SER A 67 1.94 -6.29 -2.12
C SER A 67 1.39 -7.37 -1.19
N ALA A 68 2.07 -7.64 -0.08
CA ALA A 68 1.59 -8.54 0.99
C ALA A 68 0.17 -8.16 1.47
N SER A 69 -0.13 -6.86 1.51
CA SER A 69 -1.47 -6.34 1.87
C SER A 69 -2.58 -6.62 0.85
N ASN A 70 -2.23 -7.00 -0.39
CA ASN A 70 -3.19 -7.36 -1.42
C ASN A 70 -3.41 -8.88 -1.55
N ILE A 71 -2.62 -9.72 -0.88
CA ILE A 71 -2.70 -11.18 -1.00
C ILE A 71 -4.09 -11.68 -0.64
N ALA A 72 -4.66 -11.20 0.46
CA ALA A 72 -6.02 -11.56 0.86
C ALA A 72 -7.07 -11.21 -0.21
N ALA A 73 -6.91 -10.09 -0.91
CA ALA A 73 -7.82 -9.70 -1.97
C ALA A 73 -7.68 -10.63 -3.19
N MET A 74 -6.44 -10.85 -3.64
CA MET A 74 -6.11 -11.71 -4.79
C MET A 74 -6.48 -13.18 -4.58
N THR A 75 -6.77 -13.59 -3.35
CA THR A 75 -7.14 -14.96 -2.98
C THR A 75 -8.60 -15.10 -2.52
N GLY A 76 -9.39 -14.03 -2.68
CA GLY A 76 -10.84 -14.04 -2.43
C GLY A 76 -11.26 -13.84 -0.97
N PHE A 77 -10.36 -13.42 -0.09
CA PHE A 77 -10.58 -13.24 1.35
C PHE A 77 -10.74 -11.77 1.78
N HIS A 78 -10.79 -10.83 0.84
CA HIS A 78 -11.00 -9.41 1.13
C HIS A 78 -12.35 -8.90 0.59
N PRO A 79 -13.36 -8.67 1.44
CA PRO A 79 -14.73 -8.37 1.00
C PRO A 79 -14.92 -6.99 0.38
N TRP A 80 -13.96 -6.08 0.57
CA TRP A 80 -14.10 -4.66 0.20
C TRP A 80 -13.13 -4.18 -0.88
N LYS A 81 -12.25 -5.04 -1.41
CA LYS A 81 -11.24 -4.60 -2.38
C LYS A 81 -11.86 -4.67 -3.77
N ASN A 82 -11.67 -3.61 -4.56
CA ASN A 82 -12.01 -3.62 -5.97
C ASN A 82 -10.96 -4.45 -6.73
N LEU A 83 -11.28 -5.72 -7.03
CA LEU A 83 -10.36 -6.62 -7.74
C LEU A 83 -10.12 -6.20 -9.19
N PRO A 84 -11.13 -5.78 -9.99
CA PRO A 84 -10.87 -5.25 -11.32
C PRO A 84 -9.85 -4.11 -11.35
N GLU A 85 -9.95 -3.15 -10.41
CA GLU A 85 -8.97 -2.08 -10.28
C GLU A 85 -7.58 -2.61 -9.88
N LEU A 86 -7.52 -3.60 -8.98
CA LEU A 86 -6.27 -4.25 -8.60
C LEU A 86 -5.62 -4.97 -9.80
N VAL A 87 -6.40 -5.69 -10.60
CA VAL A 87 -5.94 -6.37 -11.82
C VAL A 87 -5.41 -5.35 -12.82
N MET A 88 -6.13 -4.25 -13.06
CA MET A 88 -5.68 -3.18 -13.95
C MET A 88 -4.32 -2.60 -13.50
N ASN A 89 -4.15 -2.35 -12.20
CA ASN A 89 -2.87 -1.91 -11.65
C ASN A 89 -1.73 -2.92 -11.85
N LEU A 90 -2.02 -4.22 -11.83
CA LEU A 90 -1.03 -5.28 -12.06
C LEU A 90 -0.74 -5.49 -13.56
N VAL A 91 -1.76 -5.41 -14.42
CA VAL A 91 -1.62 -5.50 -15.88
C VAL A 91 -0.66 -4.42 -16.38
N TYR A 92 -0.82 -3.18 -15.90
CA TYR A 92 -0.02 -2.02 -16.29
C TYR A 92 1.08 -1.66 -15.28
N GLN A 93 1.56 -2.64 -14.52
CA GLN A 93 2.62 -2.42 -13.53
C GLN A 93 3.97 -2.09 -14.19
N GLY A 94 4.74 -1.17 -13.59
CA GLY A 94 6.09 -0.81 -14.04
C GLY A 94 6.13 0.26 -15.12
N GLY A 95 7.34 0.67 -15.54
CA GLY A 95 7.51 1.73 -16.55
C GLY A 95 6.90 1.36 -17.90
N LEU A 96 7.18 0.14 -18.39
CA LEU A 96 6.63 -0.41 -19.62
C LEU A 96 5.11 -0.62 -19.55
N GLY A 97 4.59 -1.10 -18.42
CA GLY A 97 3.16 -1.22 -18.19
C GLY A 97 2.44 0.14 -18.23
N GLN A 98 3.05 1.20 -17.69
CA GLN A 98 2.48 2.55 -17.79
C GLN A 98 2.56 3.14 -19.20
N ALA A 99 3.61 2.83 -19.98
CA ALA A 99 3.67 3.18 -21.38
C ALA A 99 2.55 2.48 -22.17
N LEU A 100 2.33 1.20 -21.89
CA LEU A 100 1.24 0.42 -22.47
C LEU A 100 -0.14 1.00 -22.09
N LEU A 101 -0.36 1.38 -20.83
CA LEU A 101 -1.62 2.02 -20.39
C LEU A 101 -1.91 3.31 -21.17
N ARG A 102 -0.90 4.18 -21.36
CA ARG A 102 -1.07 5.42 -22.14
C ARG A 102 -1.41 5.16 -23.60
N LYS A 103 -0.78 4.13 -24.19
CA LYS A 103 -1.07 3.70 -25.56
C LYS A 103 -2.50 3.21 -25.68
N ASP A 104 -2.89 2.29 -24.82
CA ASP A 104 -4.23 1.69 -24.82
C ASP A 104 -5.32 2.74 -24.54
N ALA A 105 -5.10 3.64 -23.56
CA ALA A 105 -6.00 4.75 -23.29
C ALA A 105 -6.15 5.69 -24.49
N ARG A 106 -5.06 6.06 -25.17
CA ARG A 106 -5.11 6.90 -26.38
C ARG A 106 -5.91 6.24 -27.51
N LEU A 107 -5.71 4.94 -27.73
CA LEU A 107 -6.45 4.19 -28.76
C LEU A 107 -7.95 4.14 -28.48
N LEU A 108 -8.33 4.15 -27.20
CA LEU A 108 -9.72 4.16 -26.76
C LEU A 108 -10.31 5.58 -26.59
N GLY A 109 -9.52 6.63 -26.88
CA GLY A 109 -9.96 8.01 -26.64
C GLY A 109 -10.12 8.38 -25.16
N LEU A 110 -9.54 7.60 -24.24
CA LEU A 110 -9.64 7.81 -22.79
C LEU A 110 -8.59 8.81 -22.30
N GLN A 111 -8.96 9.63 -21.32
CA GLN A 111 -8.03 10.50 -20.62
C GLN A 111 -7.61 9.85 -19.29
N LEU A 112 -6.30 9.76 -19.07
CA LEU A 112 -5.77 9.28 -17.79
C LEU A 112 -5.76 10.42 -16.77
N THR A 113 -6.36 10.19 -15.61
CA THR A 113 -6.40 11.14 -14.49
C THR A 113 -5.92 10.47 -13.22
N THR A 114 -5.30 11.24 -12.31
CA THR A 114 -4.98 10.69 -10.99
C THR A 114 -6.17 10.84 -10.04
N GLU A 115 -6.24 10.02 -9.00
CA GLU A 115 -7.25 10.17 -7.94
C GLU A 115 -7.22 11.59 -7.33
N GLU A 116 -6.04 12.19 -7.19
CA GLU A 116 -5.88 13.55 -6.66
C GLU A 116 -6.42 14.60 -7.62
N ASP A 117 -6.19 14.46 -8.93
CA ASP A 117 -6.75 15.35 -9.96
C ASP A 117 -8.28 15.30 -9.93
N VAL A 118 -8.86 14.09 -9.90
CA VAL A 118 -10.31 13.90 -9.80
C VAL A 118 -10.88 14.57 -8.55
N LEU A 119 -10.21 14.44 -7.40
CA LEU A 119 -10.66 15.11 -6.17
C LEU A 119 -10.55 16.65 -6.28
N HIS A 120 -9.49 17.16 -6.91
CA HIS A 120 -9.31 18.58 -7.16
C HIS A 120 -10.40 19.14 -8.08
N ASP A 121 -10.73 18.46 -9.18
CA ASP A 121 -11.76 18.86 -10.13
C ASP A 121 -13.15 18.88 -9.46
N LEU A 122 -13.47 17.84 -8.69
CA LEU A 122 -14.72 17.78 -7.91
C LEU A 122 -14.79 18.91 -6.88
N ALA A 123 -13.71 19.16 -6.14
CA ALA A 123 -13.68 20.22 -5.15
C ALA A 123 -13.73 21.62 -5.77
N GLN A 124 -13.11 21.82 -6.95
CA GLN A 124 -13.18 23.05 -7.72
C GLN A 124 -14.60 23.29 -8.23
N LYS A 125 -15.27 22.26 -8.76
CA LYS A 125 -16.67 22.32 -9.19
C LYS A 125 -17.62 22.66 -8.02
N SER A 126 -17.33 22.20 -6.80
CA SER A 126 -18.04 22.61 -5.59
C SER A 126 -17.69 24.01 -5.06
N GLY A 127 -16.66 24.66 -5.58
CA GLY A 127 -16.25 26.02 -5.19
C GLY A 127 -15.07 26.10 -4.22
N ALA A 128 -14.53 27.32 -4.08
CA ALA A 128 -13.25 27.59 -3.40
C ALA A 128 -13.19 27.12 -1.93
N SER A 129 -14.31 27.15 -1.20
CA SER A 129 -14.38 26.67 0.20
C SER A 129 -14.10 25.17 0.30
N THR A 130 -14.68 24.37 -0.59
CA THR A 130 -14.47 22.91 -0.66
C THR A 130 -13.04 22.60 -1.07
N GLN A 131 -12.51 23.30 -2.08
CA GLN A 131 -11.12 23.17 -2.52
C GLN A 131 -10.12 23.44 -1.39
N LYS A 132 -10.30 24.52 -0.62
CA LYS A 132 -9.44 24.85 0.52
C LYS A 132 -9.51 23.80 1.63
N ALA A 133 -10.71 23.26 1.88
CA ALA A 133 -10.91 22.19 2.85
C ALA A 133 -10.23 20.88 2.40
N LEU A 134 -10.34 20.50 1.13
CA LEU A 134 -9.67 19.34 0.54
C LEU A 134 -8.14 19.50 0.58
N GLN A 135 -7.60 20.67 0.22
CA GLN A 135 -6.16 20.93 0.27
C GLN A 135 -5.59 20.71 1.67
N SER A 136 -6.33 21.11 2.71
CA SER A 136 -5.96 20.85 4.10
C SER A 136 -5.91 19.35 4.45
N ILE A 137 -6.66 18.51 3.74
CA ILE A 137 -6.68 17.06 3.91
C ILE A 137 -5.56 16.39 3.12
N LEU A 138 -5.27 16.85 1.91
CA LEU A 138 -4.13 16.37 1.14
C LEU A 138 -2.81 16.65 1.87
N GLN A 139 -2.70 17.80 2.56
CA GLN A 139 -1.58 18.07 3.46
C GLN A 139 -1.42 17.02 4.57
N ILE A 140 -2.51 16.42 5.06
CA ILE A 140 -2.48 15.36 6.07
C ILE A 140 -2.00 14.05 5.45
N LYS A 141 -2.50 13.69 4.26
CA LYS A 141 -2.02 12.53 3.48
C LYS A 141 -0.51 12.64 3.23
N ASP A 142 -0.05 13.84 2.90
CA ASP A 142 1.36 14.18 2.70
C ASP A 142 2.13 14.36 4.02
N GLY A 143 1.52 14.14 5.18
CA GLY A 143 2.18 14.24 6.48
C GLY A 143 2.70 15.63 6.83
N SER A 144 2.40 16.65 6.03
CA SER A 144 2.74 18.05 6.31
C SER A 144 1.85 18.66 7.39
N LYS A 145 0.65 18.09 7.59
CA LYS A 145 -0.28 18.46 8.66
C LYS A 145 -0.62 17.26 9.53
N LYS A 146 -0.59 17.47 10.85
CA LYS A 146 -0.88 16.44 11.86
C LYS A 146 -2.36 16.46 12.26
N VAL A 147 -2.90 15.30 12.61
CA VAL A 147 -4.26 15.13 13.11
C VAL A 147 -4.20 14.26 14.35
N GLU A 148 -4.46 14.83 15.53
CA GLU A 148 -4.20 14.17 16.81
C GLU A 148 -5.28 13.14 17.21
N SER A 149 -6.54 13.33 16.80
CA SER A 149 -7.68 12.50 17.24
C SER A 149 -8.57 12.02 16.09
N VAL A 150 -9.29 10.93 16.33
CA VAL A 150 -10.27 10.37 15.38
C VAL A 150 -11.41 11.36 15.14
N GLU A 151 -11.81 12.13 16.16
CA GLU A 151 -12.87 13.13 16.10
C GLU A 151 -12.45 14.33 15.24
N LEU A 152 -11.20 14.77 15.34
CA LEU A 152 -10.67 15.81 14.45
C LEU A 152 -10.59 15.32 13.00
N ALA A 153 -10.15 14.07 12.78
CA ALA A 153 -10.16 13.43 11.47
C ALA A 153 -11.59 13.39 10.90
N ALA A 154 -12.59 13.02 11.70
CA ALA A 154 -13.98 13.01 11.32
C ALA A 154 -14.51 14.41 11.00
N LYS A 155 -14.20 15.43 11.82
CA LYS A 155 -14.58 16.83 11.57
C LYS A 155 -14.00 17.35 10.26
N LEU A 156 -12.77 17.00 9.92
CA LEU A 156 -12.14 17.38 8.66
C LEU A 156 -12.85 16.76 7.46
N LYS A 157 -13.14 15.45 7.50
CA LYS A 157 -13.93 14.77 6.47
C LYS A 157 -15.30 15.44 6.29
N GLN A 158 -16.01 15.68 7.40
CA GLN A 158 -17.33 16.31 7.39
C GLN A 158 -17.30 17.74 6.87
N ARG A 159 -16.22 18.50 7.14
CA ARG A 159 -16.08 19.87 6.61
C ARG A 159 -16.07 19.88 5.08
N VAL A 160 -15.33 18.99 4.43
CA VAL A 160 -15.33 18.90 2.96
C VAL A 160 -16.73 18.56 2.45
N MET A 161 -17.40 17.58 3.06
CA MET A 161 -18.74 17.17 2.64
C MET A 161 -19.79 18.27 2.85
N ASN A 162 -19.75 18.98 3.96
CA ASN A 162 -20.67 20.07 4.26
C ASN A 162 -20.52 21.22 3.26
N GLU A 163 -19.30 21.62 2.93
CA GLU A 163 -19.07 22.67 1.94
C GLU A 163 -19.45 22.20 0.52
N ALA A 164 -19.16 20.94 0.17
CA ALA A 164 -19.56 20.37 -1.11
C ALA A 164 -21.08 20.31 -1.28
N VAL A 165 -21.83 19.86 -0.26
CA VAL A 165 -23.29 19.78 -0.33
C VAL A 165 -23.95 21.16 -0.29
N LYS A 166 -23.45 22.09 0.51
CA LYS A 166 -23.92 23.49 0.49
C LYS A 166 -23.81 24.12 -0.89
N SER A 167 -22.83 23.72 -1.70
CA SER A 167 -22.67 24.24 -3.06
C SER A 167 -23.78 23.80 -4.01
N GLY A 168 -24.37 22.60 -3.79
CA GLY A 168 -25.37 22.02 -4.70
C GLY A 168 -24.85 21.62 -6.09
N ASN A 169 -23.54 21.75 -6.36
CA ASN A 169 -22.98 21.61 -7.72
C ASN A 169 -22.57 20.18 -8.10
N LEU A 170 -22.54 19.25 -7.14
CA LEU A 170 -22.16 17.86 -7.37
C LEU A 170 -23.40 16.97 -7.35
N ASN A 171 -23.44 16.01 -8.27
CA ASN A 171 -24.43 14.93 -8.19
C ASN A 171 -24.06 13.93 -7.07
N LYS A 172 -24.94 12.94 -6.83
CA LYS A 172 -24.79 11.96 -5.76
C LYS A 172 -23.50 11.13 -5.86
N GLU A 173 -23.10 10.71 -7.07
CA GLU A 173 -21.91 9.88 -7.26
C GLU A 173 -20.60 10.66 -7.19
N GLN A 174 -20.60 11.90 -7.70
CA GLN A 174 -19.51 12.85 -7.54
C GLN A 174 -19.28 13.12 -6.06
N LEU A 175 -20.35 13.32 -5.30
CA LEU A 175 -20.28 13.50 -3.85
C LEU A 175 -19.74 12.25 -3.15
N LYS A 176 -20.18 11.05 -3.54
CA LYS A 176 -19.67 9.78 -3.01
C LYS A 176 -18.18 9.59 -3.32
N THR A 177 -17.75 9.89 -4.55
CA THR A 177 -16.34 9.82 -4.97
C THR A 177 -15.49 10.77 -4.15
N LEU A 178 -15.93 12.03 -3.99
CA LEU A 178 -15.26 13.01 -3.14
C LEU A 178 -15.17 12.54 -1.69
N GLN A 179 -16.25 11.95 -1.15
CA GLN A 179 -16.30 11.42 0.21
C GLN A 179 -15.29 10.28 0.41
N GLU A 180 -15.25 9.31 -0.51
CA GLU A 180 -14.38 8.15 -0.43
C GLU A 180 -12.90 8.53 -0.55
N GLY A 181 -12.55 9.40 -1.52
CA GLY A 181 -11.18 9.88 -1.68
C GLY A 181 -10.73 10.75 -0.50
N THR A 182 -11.60 11.62 0.01
CA THR A 182 -11.34 12.40 1.23
C THR A 182 -11.11 11.49 2.44
N ARG A 183 -11.96 10.47 2.61
CA ARG A 183 -11.83 9.48 3.69
C ARG A 183 -10.48 8.76 3.58
N SER A 184 -10.16 8.24 2.39
CA SER A 184 -8.92 7.51 2.10
C SER A 184 -7.67 8.33 2.41
N ALA A 185 -7.65 9.60 1.97
CA ALA A 185 -6.55 10.53 2.20
C ALA A 185 -6.32 10.80 3.70
N VAL A 186 -7.40 11.08 4.45
CA VAL A 186 -7.31 11.30 5.91
C VAL A 186 -6.87 10.04 6.64
N ASP A 187 -7.46 8.88 6.33
CA ASP A 187 -7.17 7.63 7.06
C ASP A 187 -5.72 7.17 6.85
N THR A 188 -5.22 7.30 5.61
CA THR A 188 -3.83 6.99 5.26
C THR A 188 -2.85 7.92 5.96
N GLY A 189 -3.11 9.24 5.90
CA GLY A 189 -2.24 10.24 6.54
C GLY A 189 -2.24 10.10 8.06
N TYR A 190 -3.40 9.87 8.66
CA TYR A 190 -3.55 9.64 10.10
C TYR A 190 -2.78 8.42 10.56
N GLY A 191 -2.94 7.27 9.88
CA GLY A 191 -2.23 6.04 10.23
C GLY A 191 -0.72 6.23 10.17
N THR A 192 -0.22 6.78 9.05
CA THR A 192 1.22 7.04 8.86
C THR A 192 1.78 7.95 9.95
N HIS A 193 1.03 8.97 10.37
CA HIS A 193 1.49 9.91 11.39
C HIS A 193 1.62 9.28 12.79
N HIS A 194 0.70 8.38 13.13
CA HIS A 194 0.57 7.81 14.47
C HIS A 194 1.26 6.48 14.69
N GLU A 195 1.86 5.91 13.64
CA GLU A 195 2.47 4.59 13.62
C GLU A 195 3.60 4.47 14.67
N ALA A 196 4.56 5.41 14.68
CA ALA A 196 5.65 5.40 15.64
C ALA A 196 5.17 5.52 17.10
N ASN A 197 4.13 6.31 17.33
CA ASN A 197 3.54 6.45 18.67
C ASN A 197 2.77 5.18 19.09
N ALA A 198 2.12 4.48 18.15
CA ALA A 198 1.48 3.20 18.42
C ALA A 198 2.49 2.15 18.88
N LEU A 199 3.65 2.07 18.21
CA LEU A 199 4.73 1.17 18.61
C LEU A 199 5.26 1.51 20.02
N ASN A 200 5.48 2.78 20.33
CA ASN A 200 5.89 3.19 21.69
C ASN A 200 4.87 2.79 22.77
N LEU A 201 3.57 2.91 22.48
CA LEU A 201 2.51 2.50 23.40
C LEU A 201 2.50 0.98 23.60
N TYR A 202 2.70 0.24 22.51
CA TYR A 202 2.78 -1.20 22.52
C TYR A 202 3.99 -1.70 23.33
N GLU A 203 5.19 -1.15 23.11
CA GLU A 203 6.39 -1.46 23.90
C GLU A 203 6.16 -1.24 25.39
N LYS A 204 5.55 -0.09 25.74
CA LYS A 204 5.20 0.22 27.13
C LYS A 204 4.21 -0.78 27.72
N GLN A 205 3.30 -1.33 26.91
CA GLN A 205 2.30 -2.30 27.36
C GLN A 205 2.88 -3.71 27.50
N CYS A 206 3.74 -4.14 26.58
CA CYS A 206 4.27 -5.51 26.57
C CYS A 206 5.61 -5.65 27.32
N GLY A 207 6.33 -4.56 27.55
CA GLY A 207 7.65 -4.55 28.21
C GLY A 207 8.82 -4.95 27.30
N TRP A 208 8.59 -5.04 25.98
CA TRP A 208 9.61 -5.44 24.99
C TRP A 208 9.90 -4.29 24.04
N GLU A 209 11.17 -4.14 23.66
CA GLU A 209 11.61 -3.22 22.62
C GLU A 209 11.16 -3.71 21.23
N VAL A 210 10.59 -2.81 20.43
CA VAL A 210 10.31 -3.04 19.01
C VAL A 210 11.46 -2.45 18.18
N ARG A 211 12.22 -3.35 17.57
CA ARG A 211 13.32 -3.10 16.63
C ARG A 211 12.81 -3.05 15.19
N GLU A 212 13.70 -2.65 14.27
CA GLU A 212 13.41 -2.58 12.83
C GLU A 212 12.08 -1.88 12.52
N ARG A 213 11.80 -0.77 13.20
CA ARG A 213 10.57 -0.01 13.00
C ARG A 213 10.53 0.54 11.57
N ASN A 214 9.40 0.38 10.89
CA ASN A 214 9.33 0.60 9.45
C ASN A 214 10.39 -0.21 8.69
N ALA A 215 10.40 -1.52 8.95
CA ALA A 215 11.42 -2.43 8.45
C ALA A 215 11.62 -2.31 6.94
N GLU A 216 12.78 -2.76 6.49
CA GLU A 216 13.15 -2.79 5.08
C GLU A 216 12.08 -3.53 4.25
N ILE A 217 11.84 -3.03 3.03
CA ILE A 217 10.92 -3.71 2.12
C ILE A 217 11.57 -5.04 1.72
N ARG A 218 10.97 -6.15 2.14
CA ARG A 218 11.39 -7.48 1.72
C ARG A 218 10.75 -7.87 0.40
N ASN A 219 11.47 -8.65 -0.38
CA ASN A 219 11.03 -9.21 -1.65
C ASN A 219 11.17 -10.73 -1.64
N TRP A 220 10.07 -11.43 -1.84
CA TRP A 220 9.98 -12.88 -1.82
C TRP A 220 9.60 -13.40 -3.20
N PRO A 221 10.58 -13.82 -4.03
CA PRO A 221 10.35 -14.23 -5.40
C PRO A 221 9.86 -15.68 -5.51
N PHE A 222 8.92 -15.92 -6.43
CA PHE A 222 8.31 -17.21 -6.71
C PHE A 222 8.48 -17.58 -8.18
N ALA A 223 8.69 -18.87 -8.46
CA ALA A 223 8.62 -19.45 -9.79
C ALA A 223 7.43 -20.42 -9.86
N ARG A 224 6.96 -20.72 -11.08
CA ARG A 224 6.05 -21.84 -11.27
C ARG A 224 6.83 -23.13 -11.04
N ARG A 225 6.16 -24.18 -10.56
CA ARG A 225 6.85 -25.45 -10.35
C ARG A 225 7.41 -25.98 -11.67
N GLU A 226 6.61 -25.91 -12.72
CA GLU A 226 6.98 -26.38 -14.06
C GLU A 226 8.16 -25.62 -14.67
N ASP A 227 8.52 -24.43 -14.15
CA ASP A 227 9.71 -23.70 -14.58
C ASP A 227 11.00 -24.26 -13.93
N ILE A 228 10.87 -24.96 -12.79
CA ILE A 228 12.01 -25.46 -12.01
C ILE A 228 12.18 -26.98 -12.18
N ALA A 229 11.09 -27.73 -12.09
CA ALA A 229 11.12 -29.17 -12.14
C ALA A 229 11.27 -29.65 -13.59
N SER A 230 12.27 -30.50 -13.84
CA SER A 230 12.30 -31.32 -15.05
C SER A 230 11.01 -32.13 -15.12
N ALA A 231 10.40 -32.27 -16.31
CA ALA A 231 9.06 -32.83 -16.51
C ALA A 231 8.79 -34.22 -15.91
N SER A 232 9.81 -34.92 -15.39
CA SER A 232 9.76 -36.27 -14.83
C SER A 232 9.27 -36.37 -13.37
N GLU A 233 9.20 -35.30 -12.58
CA GLU A 233 8.82 -35.36 -11.15
C GLU A 233 7.48 -34.70 -10.84
N THR A 234 6.40 -35.19 -11.45
CA THR A 234 5.04 -34.72 -11.09
C THR A 234 4.58 -35.42 -9.81
N ILE A 235 5.12 -35.03 -8.66
CA ILE A 235 4.60 -35.47 -7.36
C ILE A 235 3.28 -34.74 -7.08
N GLN A 236 2.20 -35.51 -6.99
CA GLN A 236 0.86 -35.02 -6.67
C GLN A 236 0.85 -34.43 -5.24
N GLY A 237 0.28 -33.24 -5.05
CA GLY A 237 0.12 -32.60 -3.73
C GLY A 237 1.20 -31.57 -3.33
N LEU A 238 2.23 -31.34 -4.14
CA LEU A 238 3.14 -30.21 -3.91
C LEU A 238 2.43 -28.85 -4.18
N PRO A 239 2.97 -27.71 -3.71
CA PRO A 239 2.46 -26.36 -4.00
C PRO A 239 2.75 -25.87 -5.43
N THR A 240 1.77 -25.25 -6.08
CA THR A 240 1.79 -24.90 -7.52
C THR A 240 2.83 -23.84 -7.91
N VAL A 241 3.31 -23.07 -6.93
CA VAL A 241 4.41 -22.10 -7.04
C VAL A 241 5.34 -22.30 -5.86
N ILE A 242 6.64 -22.07 -6.08
CA ILE A 242 7.68 -22.34 -5.09
C ILE A 242 8.54 -21.07 -4.92
N PRO A 243 8.89 -20.69 -3.68
CA PRO A 243 9.82 -19.60 -3.48
C PRO A 243 11.19 -19.95 -4.09
N ILE A 244 11.73 -19.06 -4.92
CA ILE A 244 13.05 -19.25 -5.56
C ILE A 244 14.17 -19.11 -4.52
N ARG A 245 13.96 -18.23 -3.55
CA ARG A 245 14.87 -17.95 -2.44
C ARG A 245 14.10 -17.36 -1.25
N PRO A 246 14.68 -17.36 -0.04
CA PRO A 246 14.13 -16.64 1.10
C PRO A 246 13.85 -15.17 0.77
N ALA A 247 12.89 -14.57 1.47
CA ALA A 247 12.60 -13.16 1.25
C ALA A 247 13.82 -12.32 1.68
N SER A 248 14.42 -11.63 0.72
CA SER A 248 15.58 -10.79 0.97
C SER A 248 15.15 -9.35 1.16
N SER A 249 15.83 -8.63 2.05
CA SER A 249 15.74 -7.18 2.09
C SER A 249 16.11 -6.59 0.74
N GLN A 250 15.25 -5.71 0.22
CA GLN A 250 15.66 -4.79 -0.81
C GLN A 250 16.39 -3.64 -0.13
N LEU A 251 17.72 -3.75 -0.03
CA LEU A 251 18.53 -2.56 0.19
C LEU A 251 18.09 -1.52 -0.85
N PRO A 252 17.75 -0.29 -0.43
CA PRO A 252 17.63 0.79 -1.40
C PRO A 252 18.95 0.78 -2.18
N SER A 253 18.91 0.48 -3.48
CA SER A 253 20.11 0.53 -4.31
C SER A 253 20.81 1.84 -3.97
N PRO A 254 22.12 1.82 -3.64
CA PRO A 254 22.84 3.05 -3.35
C PRO A 254 22.52 3.98 -4.50
N MET A 255 21.84 5.08 -4.20
CA MET A 255 21.65 6.12 -5.19
C MET A 255 23.06 6.48 -5.61
N LEU A 256 23.46 6.10 -6.82
CA LEU A 256 24.47 6.87 -7.51
C LEU A 256 23.93 8.29 -7.43
N ALA A 257 24.64 9.13 -6.69
CA ALA A 257 24.34 10.54 -6.56
C ALA A 257 24.56 11.17 -7.94
N GLU A 258 23.65 10.91 -8.87
CA GLU A 258 23.46 11.77 -10.02
C GLU A 258 22.97 13.09 -9.42
N THR A 259 23.86 14.06 -9.50
CA THR A 259 23.63 15.46 -9.18
C THR A 259 22.42 15.96 -9.98
N ASP A 260 21.23 15.85 -9.39
CA ASP A 260 20.09 16.73 -9.66
C ASP A 260 20.50 18.14 -9.20
N LEU A 261 21.42 18.73 -9.96
CA LEU A 261 21.76 20.16 -9.93
C LEU A 261 20.53 20.91 -10.41
N ASN A 262 19.72 21.20 -9.41
CA ASN A 262 18.66 22.18 -9.31
C ASN A 262 18.66 23.28 -10.40
N GLU A 263 18.05 22.98 -11.55
CA GLU A 263 17.73 23.90 -12.64
C GLU A 263 16.78 25.04 -12.18
N LYS A 264 16.18 24.91 -10.99
CA LYS A 264 15.35 25.94 -10.35
C LYS A 264 16.14 27.01 -9.58
N ASN A 265 17.41 26.78 -9.25
CA ASN A 265 18.23 27.80 -8.56
C ASN A 265 18.99 28.73 -9.54
N LEU A 266 19.22 28.31 -10.78
CA LEU A 266 19.87 29.17 -11.79
C LEU A 266 18.92 30.26 -12.35
N LYS A 267 17.60 30.07 -12.27
CA LYS A 267 16.60 31.07 -12.68
C LYS A 267 16.28 32.11 -11.61
N ARG A 268 16.75 31.93 -10.36
CA ARG A 268 16.60 32.92 -9.28
C ARG A 268 17.83 33.80 -9.05
N ALA A 269 18.96 33.49 -9.66
CA ALA A 269 20.20 34.25 -9.51
C ALA A 269 20.41 35.34 -10.58
N ASN A 270 19.58 35.41 -11.63
CA ASN A 270 19.73 36.38 -12.73
C ASN A 270 18.80 37.61 -12.65
N LEU A 271 18.28 37.93 -11.46
CA LEU A 271 17.46 39.12 -11.22
C LEU A 271 17.86 39.78 -9.89
N SER A 272 19.12 40.23 -9.78
CA SER A 272 19.54 41.27 -8.84
C SER A 272 20.98 41.71 -9.11
N THR A 273 21.20 42.47 -10.18
CA THR A 273 22.41 43.30 -10.33
C THR A 273 22.13 44.67 -9.73
N ASN A 274 22.77 44.94 -8.59
CA ASN A 274 23.18 46.23 -7.98
C ASN A 274 23.75 45.78 -6.62
N GLY A 275 25.05 45.74 -6.35
CA GLY A 275 26.09 46.69 -6.69
C GLY A 275 26.69 47.12 -5.36
N GLU A 276 27.70 46.40 -4.87
CA GLU A 276 28.69 46.91 -3.91
C GLU A 276 29.75 45.83 -3.63
N SER A 277 30.99 46.19 -3.90
CA SER A 277 32.22 45.42 -3.72
C SER A 277 32.69 45.52 -2.27
N VAL A 278 32.90 44.38 -1.60
CA VAL A 278 33.63 44.30 -0.34
C VAL A 278 34.61 43.12 -0.40
N GLU A 279 35.89 43.44 -0.40
CA GLU A 279 37.02 42.53 -0.17
C GLU A 279 37.00 42.00 1.26
N ILE A 280 37.18 40.69 1.47
CA ILE A 280 37.63 40.16 2.77
C ILE A 280 38.64 39.02 2.56
N HIS A 281 39.71 39.16 3.32
CA HIS A 281 40.97 38.43 3.42
C HIS A 281 40.92 36.91 3.67
N ASP A 282 41.92 36.24 3.08
CA ASP A 282 42.53 34.98 3.54
C ASP A 282 43.04 35.07 4.98
N VAL A 283 42.68 34.10 5.81
CA VAL A 283 43.46 33.72 7.01
C VAL A 283 43.52 32.20 7.14
N VAL A 284 44.72 31.69 6.91
CA VAL A 284 45.22 30.36 7.28
C VAL A 284 45.22 30.22 8.80
N SER A 285 44.79 29.06 9.33
CA SER A 285 45.31 28.55 10.60
C SER A 285 45.17 27.03 10.72
N SER A 286 46.34 26.41 10.70
CA SER A 286 46.68 25.06 11.12
C SER A 286 46.46 24.84 12.61
N THR A 287 45.95 23.66 13.00
CA THR A 287 46.34 23.03 14.27
C THR A 287 46.47 21.52 14.11
N SER A 288 47.67 21.06 14.43
CA SER A 288 48.11 19.68 14.57
C SER A 288 47.74 19.15 15.95
N PHE A 289 47.37 17.86 16.05
CA PHE A 289 47.43 17.14 17.33
C PHE A 289 47.84 15.67 17.13
N GLY A 290 49.03 15.36 17.66
CA GLY A 290 49.23 14.27 18.62
C GLY A 290 49.13 12.82 18.13
N LYS A 291 50.25 12.30 17.61
CA LYS A 291 50.56 10.86 17.60
C LYS A 291 50.78 10.39 19.05
N ALA A 292 50.02 9.39 19.49
CA ALA A 292 50.35 8.60 20.68
C ALA A 292 50.22 7.10 20.35
N SER A 293 51.31 6.39 20.61
CA SER A 293 51.54 4.96 20.45
C SER A 293 51.16 4.25 21.75
N ILE A 294 50.24 3.28 21.72
CA ILE A 294 50.03 2.31 22.82
C ILE A 294 49.83 0.91 22.23
N ARG A 295 50.44 -0.04 22.95
CA ARG A 295 50.71 -1.44 22.66
C ARG A 295 49.46 -2.32 22.64
N ASP A 296 49.51 -3.29 21.73
CA ASP A 296 49.26 -4.73 21.90
C ASP A 296 48.53 -5.18 23.18
N ASP A 297 47.32 -5.71 23.01
CA ASP A 297 46.85 -6.80 23.87
C ASP A 297 45.85 -7.71 23.15
N THR A 298 46.13 -8.99 23.30
CA THR A 298 45.60 -10.16 22.60
C THR A 298 44.14 -10.43 22.96
N LEU A 299 43.21 -10.36 22.01
CA LEU A 299 41.83 -10.85 22.18
C LEU A 299 41.45 -11.80 21.05
N GLN A 300 41.20 -13.06 21.42
CA GLN A 300 40.75 -14.11 20.53
C GLN A 300 39.31 -13.87 20.03
N PRO A 301 39.00 -14.24 18.77
CA PRO A 301 37.64 -14.18 18.27
C PRO A 301 36.80 -15.32 18.87
N ARG A 302 35.77 -14.94 19.63
CA ARG A 302 34.68 -15.82 20.05
C ARG A 302 34.02 -16.43 18.81
N THR A 303 34.12 -17.75 18.69
CA THR A 303 33.33 -18.58 17.78
C THR A 303 31.86 -18.43 18.10
N SER A 304 31.08 -17.89 17.17
CA SER A 304 29.63 -17.83 17.28
C SER A 304 29.04 -19.23 17.06
N LEU A 305 28.42 -19.77 18.11
CA LEU A 305 27.58 -20.97 18.02
C LEU A 305 26.30 -20.61 17.23
N LYS A 306 26.34 -20.86 15.91
CA LYS A 306 25.15 -21.05 15.09
C LYS A 306 24.79 -22.53 15.13
N ASP A 307 24.02 -22.94 16.15
CA ASP A 307 23.42 -24.26 16.17
C ASP A 307 21.94 -24.24 15.80
N ARG A 308 21.55 -25.35 15.18
CA ARG A 308 20.45 -25.52 14.24
C ARG A 308 19.12 -25.70 14.96
N TYR A 309 18.20 -24.77 14.73
CA TYR A 309 16.77 -25.08 14.72
C TYR A 309 16.29 -24.99 13.27
N THR A 310 16.44 -26.08 12.53
CA THR A 310 15.78 -26.25 11.25
C THR A 310 14.33 -26.67 11.50
N THR A 311 13.44 -25.69 11.65
CA THR A 311 12.08 -25.88 11.15
C THR A 311 12.24 -26.16 9.65
N LYS A 312 11.74 -27.30 9.17
CA LYS A 312 11.80 -27.65 7.75
C LYS A 312 10.88 -26.71 6.98
N SER A 313 11.36 -25.51 6.69
CA SER A 313 10.85 -24.67 5.61
C SER A 313 10.87 -25.50 4.32
N PRO A 314 9.89 -25.33 3.41
CA PRO A 314 9.87 -26.05 2.14
C PRO A 314 11.24 -25.91 1.48
N THR A 315 11.90 -27.04 1.28
CA THR A 315 13.31 -27.19 0.91
C THR A 315 13.64 -26.25 -0.25
N ALA A 316 14.41 -25.19 0.02
CA ALA A 316 15.00 -24.39 -1.04
C ALA A 316 15.86 -25.34 -1.91
N ILE A 317 15.59 -25.37 -3.20
CA ILE A 317 16.26 -26.24 -4.17
C ILE A 317 17.75 -25.86 -4.22
N ALA A 318 18.63 -26.83 -4.48
CA ALA A 318 20.08 -26.68 -4.39
C ALA A 318 20.61 -25.50 -5.22
N ALA A 319 21.38 -24.62 -4.58
CA ALA A 319 21.73 -23.26 -5.01
C ALA A 319 22.48 -23.09 -6.36
N ASN A 320 22.85 -24.16 -7.07
CA ASN A 320 23.91 -24.09 -8.08
C ASN A 320 23.46 -23.63 -9.49
N ASN A 321 22.15 -23.57 -9.81
CA ASN A 321 21.66 -23.10 -11.13
C ASN A 321 20.60 -21.98 -11.05
N HIS A 322 20.36 -21.36 -9.89
CA HIS A 322 19.21 -20.47 -9.67
C HIS A 322 19.36 -19.02 -10.15
N TYR A 323 20.54 -18.60 -10.61
CA TYR A 323 20.79 -17.20 -10.94
C TYR A 323 20.12 -16.71 -12.24
N GLU A 324 19.60 -17.61 -13.07
CA GLU A 324 18.97 -17.26 -14.35
C GLU A 324 17.44 -17.31 -14.36
N LEU A 325 16.80 -17.88 -13.32
CA LEU A 325 15.35 -17.99 -13.29
C LEU A 325 14.71 -16.64 -12.94
N LEU A 326 14.07 -16.02 -13.94
CA LEU A 326 13.22 -14.85 -13.73
C LEU A 326 12.01 -15.23 -12.87
N PRO A 327 11.71 -14.51 -11.77
CA PRO A 327 10.57 -14.85 -10.93
C PRO A 327 9.24 -14.66 -11.66
N PHE A 328 8.36 -15.66 -11.58
CA PHE A 328 6.98 -15.58 -12.08
C PHE A 328 6.21 -14.43 -11.42
N PHE A 329 6.36 -14.27 -10.11
CA PHE A 329 5.99 -13.06 -9.39
C PHE A 329 6.87 -12.93 -8.14
N SER A 330 6.78 -11.81 -7.44
CA SER A 330 7.36 -11.62 -6.12
C SER A 330 6.36 -10.98 -5.17
N ILE A 331 6.31 -11.47 -3.94
CA ILE A 331 5.57 -10.82 -2.86
C ILE A 331 6.48 -9.77 -2.22
N VAL A 332 5.97 -8.56 -2.06
CA VAL A 332 6.70 -7.43 -1.48
C VAL A 332 5.95 -6.82 -0.32
N GLY A 333 6.66 -6.39 0.71
CA GLY A 333 6.05 -5.72 1.85
C GLY A 333 7.05 -5.36 2.93
N SER A 334 6.56 -4.61 3.91
CA SER A 334 7.31 -4.15 5.08
C SER A 334 6.44 -4.35 6.31
N VAL A 335 7.04 -4.84 7.39
CA VAL A 335 6.39 -4.88 8.70
C VAL A 335 6.56 -3.54 9.41
N ASP A 336 5.64 -3.22 10.32
CA ASP A 336 5.74 -1.98 11.10
C ASP A 336 6.83 -2.07 12.17
N GLY A 337 7.10 -3.27 12.70
CA GLY A 337 8.27 -3.56 13.52
C GLY A 337 8.48 -5.04 13.82
N LEU A 338 9.61 -5.36 14.44
CA LEU A 338 9.95 -6.69 14.97
C LEU A 338 10.28 -6.58 16.45
N ARG A 339 10.00 -7.61 17.23
CA ARG A 339 10.52 -7.71 18.60
C ARG A 339 10.98 -9.12 18.92
N GLU A 340 11.80 -9.23 19.94
CA GLU A 340 12.20 -10.51 20.51
C GLU A 340 11.42 -10.77 21.80
N GLU A 341 10.99 -12.00 22.03
CA GLU A 341 10.41 -12.43 23.30
C GLU A 341 10.98 -13.75 23.77
N LEU A 342 11.09 -13.90 25.09
CA LEU A 342 11.44 -15.17 25.70
C LEU A 342 10.22 -16.10 25.66
N PHE A 343 10.42 -17.33 25.23
CA PHE A 343 9.42 -18.38 25.29
C PHE A 343 10.04 -19.67 25.81
N SER A 344 9.23 -20.45 26.52
CA SER A 344 9.56 -21.85 26.81
C SER A 344 9.08 -22.66 25.61
N PRO A 345 9.95 -23.35 24.86
CA PRO A 345 9.47 -24.30 23.88
C PRO A 345 8.62 -25.34 24.61
N ASP A 346 7.47 -25.68 24.03
CA ASP A 346 6.65 -26.81 24.46
C ASP A 346 7.37 -28.12 24.10
N THR A 347 8.60 -28.28 24.57
CA THR A 347 9.27 -29.57 24.56
C THR A 347 8.56 -30.37 25.62
N SER A 348 7.83 -31.40 25.18
CA SER A 348 7.42 -32.53 26.01
C SER A 348 8.68 -33.29 26.45
N CYS A 349 9.52 -32.63 27.26
CA CYS A 349 10.78 -33.18 27.72
C CYS A 349 10.49 -34.00 28.96
N SER A 350 10.48 -35.31 28.76
CA SER A 350 10.57 -36.32 29.79
C SER A 350 11.75 -36.01 30.72
N VAL A 351 11.43 -35.54 31.92
CA VAL A 351 12.18 -35.71 33.17
C VAL A 351 13.70 -35.68 33.04
N SER A 352 14.28 -34.48 33.07
CA SER A 352 15.57 -34.27 33.73
C SER A 352 15.43 -33.07 34.65
N THR A 353 15.37 -33.37 35.94
CA THR A 353 15.09 -32.49 37.10
C THR A 353 16.20 -31.47 37.42
N GLU A 354 16.96 -31.00 36.43
CA GLU A 354 17.97 -29.97 36.65
C GLU A 354 17.39 -28.60 36.29
N PHE A 355 17.36 -27.72 37.28
CA PHE A 355 16.81 -26.37 37.23
C PHE A 355 17.47 -25.54 36.12
N GLY A 356 16.88 -25.58 34.93
CA GLY A 356 17.18 -24.69 33.82
C GLY A 356 16.07 -24.83 32.80
N ALA A 357 15.00 -24.04 32.93
CA ALA A 357 14.03 -23.93 31.85
C ALA A 357 14.77 -23.35 30.63
N ASP A 358 14.82 -24.11 29.54
CA ASP A 358 15.43 -23.69 28.27
C ASP A 358 14.60 -22.54 27.67
N LEU A 359 14.78 -21.33 28.19
CA LEU A 359 14.18 -20.14 27.61
C LEU A 359 14.88 -19.84 26.28
N ALA A 360 14.11 -19.86 25.20
CA ALA A 360 14.57 -19.48 23.87
C ALA A 360 14.03 -18.08 23.54
N LEU A 361 14.78 -17.33 22.74
CA LEU A 361 14.27 -16.10 22.12
C LEU A 361 13.54 -16.47 20.82
N ARG A 362 12.39 -15.84 20.58
CA ARG A 362 11.72 -15.85 19.29
C ARG A 362 11.40 -14.45 18.82
N THR A 363 11.56 -14.24 17.52
CA THR A 363 11.13 -13.03 16.84
C THR A 363 9.61 -13.05 16.66
N VAL A 364 8.97 -11.92 16.94
CA VAL A 364 7.54 -11.66 16.75
C VAL A 364 7.39 -10.45 15.84
N ILE A 365 6.64 -10.59 14.75
CA ILE A 365 6.28 -9.46 13.90
C ILE A 365 5.26 -8.57 14.62
N VAL A 366 5.37 -7.26 14.46
CA VAL A 366 4.40 -6.30 14.97
C VAL A 366 3.77 -5.56 13.79
N GLU A 367 2.46 -5.69 13.62
CA GLU A 367 1.67 -4.98 12.60
C GLU A 367 0.65 -4.07 13.28
N CYS A 368 0.72 -2.77 12.99
CA CYS A 368 -0.11 -1.74 13.61
C CYS A 368 -1.30 -1.35 12.73
N LYS A 369 -2.51 -1.38 13.29
CA LYS A 369 -3.75 -0.96 12.64
C LYS A 369 -4.41 0.18 13.40
N HIS A 370 -4.42 1.36 12.80
CA HIS A 370 -5.15 2.52 13.33
C HIS A 370 -6.64 2.39 13.03
N ARG A 371 -7.44 2.22 14.08
CA ARG A 371 -8.89 2.09 13.98
C ARG A 371 -9.55 3.45 14.11
N MET A 372 -10.52 3.72 13.24
CA MET A 372 -11.28 4.98 13.24
C MET A 372 -12.63 4.88 13.95
N ARG A 373 -13.02 3.68 14.41
CA ARG A 373 -14.34 3.44 15.02
C ARG A 373 -14.22 2.66 16.31
N LYS A 374 -13.72 1.43 16.20
CA LYS A 374 -13.52 0.52 17.33
C LYS A 374 -12.37 -0.43 17.06
N ALA A 375 -11.70 -0.86 18.12
CA ALA A 375 -10.90 -2.06 18.08
C ALA A 375 -11.80 -3.29 17.92
N LEU A 376 -11.32 -4.29 17.19
CA LEU A 376 -12.03 -5.56 17.01
C LEU A 376 -11.41 -6.59 17.96
N VAL A 377 -12.25 -7.44 18.56
CA VAL A 377 -11.76 -8.54 19.42
C VAL A 377 -10.84 -9.46 18.64
N VAL A 378 -11.25 -9.81 17.42
CA VAL A 378 -10.45 -10.56 16.45
C VAL A 378 -10.25 -9.69 15.21
N PRO A 379 -9.01 -9.45 14.77
CA PRO A 379 -8.75 -8.76 13.51
C PRO A 379 -9.40 -9.49 12.32
N PRO A 380 -9.87 -8.76 11.30
CA PRO A 380 -10.42 -9.38 10.10
C PRO A 380 -9.43 -10.35 9.44
N LEU A 381 -9.95 -11.43 8.84
CA LEU A 381 -9.12 -12.47 8.21
C LEU A 381 -8.13 -11.92 7.18
N TYR A 382 -8.50 -10.89 6.42
CA TYR A 382 -7.59 -10.28 5.45
C TYR A 382 -6.35 -9.61 6.08
N GLU A 383 -6.45 -9.12 7.33
CA GLU A 383 -5.31 -8.58 8.09
C GLU A 383 -4.45 -9.71 8.66
N GLN A 384 -5.08 -10.82 9.05
CA GLN A 384 -4.37 -12.03 9.48
C GLN A 384 -3.57 -12.62 8.31
N ILE A 385 -4.15 -12.74 7.11
CA ILE A 385 -3.44 -13.23 5.91
C ILE A 385 -2.24 -12.33 5.56
N GLN A 386 -2.40 -11.00 5.62
CA GLN A 386 -1.28 -10.08 5.44
C GLN A 386 -0.16 -10.38 6.46
N THR A 387 -0.52 -10.55 7.73
CA THR A 387 0.44 -10.78 8.82
C THR A 387 1.13 -12.15 8.70
N ILE A 388 0.39 -13.20 8.36
CA ILE A 388 0.91 -14.54 8.06
C ILE A 388 1.88 -14.52 6.87
N THR A 389 1.59 -13.70 5.85
CA THR A 389 2.51 -13.48 4.73
C THR A 389 3.85 -12.94 5.25
N TYR A 390 3.82 -11.99 6.19
CA TYR A 390 5.03 -11.51 6.82
C TYR A 390 5.73 -12.58 7.66
N CYS A 391 5.00 -13.38 8.45
CA CYS A 391 5.59 -14.50 9.19
C CYS A 391 6.43 -15.40 8.28
N LEU A 392 5.89 -15.75 7.12
CA LEU A 392 6.57 -16.58 6.13
C LEU A 392 7.75 -15.86 5.46
N MET A 393 7.63 -14.56 5.17
CA MET A 393 8.73 -13.76 4.61
C MET A 393 9.90 -13.57 5.60
N TYR A 394 9.63 -13.57 6.90
CA TYR A 394 10.65 -13.40 7.94
C TYR A 394 11.09 -14.73 8.56
N GLU A 395 10.50 -15.85 8.13
CA GLU A 395 10.77 -17.19 8.69
C GLU A 395 10.51 -17.27 10.21
N VAL A 396 9.47 -16.58 10.67
CA VAL A 396 9.04 -16.54 12.09
C VAL A 396 7.66 -17.17 12.24
N SER A 397 7.34 -17.69 13.42
CA SER A 397 6.04 -18.34 13.67
C SER A 397 4.97 -17.41 14.23
N GLU A 398 5.34 -16.27 14.80
CA GLU A 398 4.44 -15.43 15.60
C GLU A 398 4.37 -13.99 15.11
N ALA A 399 3.20 -13.38 15.27
CA ALA A 399 2.99 -11.97 15.01
C ALA A 399 1.88 -11.36 15.88
N ASP A 400 2.04 -10.10 16.27
CA ASP A 400 1.07 -9.32 17.00
C ASP A 400 0.43 -8.27 16.08
N ILE A 401 -0.89 -8.36 15.93
CA ILE A 401 -1.71 -7.31 15.31
C ILE A 401 -2.13 -6.34 16.41
N VAL A 402 -1.52 -5.16 16.41
CA VAL A 402 -1.75 -4.08 17.36
C VAL A 402 -2.79 -3.12 16.82
N GLN A 403 -3.95 -3.05 17.46
CA GLN A 403 -5.02 -2.12 17.07
C GLN A 403 -5.04 -0.91 18.01
N VAL A 404 -4.95 0.29 17.44
CA VAL A 404 -4.89 1.55 18.20
C VAL A 404 -6.09 2.43 17.88
N LEU A 405 -6.74 2.94 18.93
CA LEU A 405 -7.88 3.85 18.86
C LEU A 405 -7.59 5.10 19.71
N ARG A 406 -7.67 6.29 19.10
CA ARG A 406 -7.41 7.56 19.79
C ARG A 406 -8.67 8.42 19.82
N HIS A 407 -9.36 8.40 20.96
CA HIS A 407 -10.50 9.27 21.22
C HIS A 407 -10.04 10.62 21.74
N ASP A 408 -10.76 11.68 21.41
CA ASP A 408 -10.68 12.99 22.01
C ASP A 408 -11.32 12.96 23.41
N PRO A 409 -10.60 13.36 24.48
CA PRO A 409 -11.13 13.31 25.84
C PRO A 409 -12.35 14.23 26.02
N SER A 410 -12.46 15.27 25.18
CA SER A 410 -13.56 16.23 25.25
C SER A 410 -14.88 15.70 24.70
N ALA A 411 -14.83 14.62 23.90
CA ALA A 411 -16.02 14.06 23.23
C ALA A 411 -16.85 13.12 24.13
N SER A 412 -16.28 12.58 25.22
CA SER A 412 -16.98 11.62 26.07
C SER A 412 -17.94 12.23 27.10
N GLY A 413 -17.96 13.56 27.26
CA GLY A 413 -18.63 14.23 28.38
C GLY A 413 -20.02 14.82 28.11
N LYS A 414 -20.50 14.89 26.86
CA LYS A 414 -21.78 15.55 26.55
C LYS A 414 -22.57 14.79 25.49
N GLY A 415 -23.40 13.85 25.96
CA GLY A 415 -24.43 13.19 25.15
C GLY A 415 -23.84 12.22 24.12
N SER A 416 -24.39 11.00 24.09
CA SER A 416 -24.13 10.05 23.02
C SER A 416 -24.32 10.74 21.66
N CYS A 417 -23.22 11.09 21.00
CA CYS A 417 -23.23 11.37 19.58
C CYS A 417 -23.46 10.00 18.95
N ALA A 418 -24.73 9.62 18.83
CA ALA A 418 -25.15 8.39 18.18
C ALA A 418 -24.33 8.28 16.89
N SER A 419 -23.48 7.26 16.83
CA SER A 419 -22.59 7.04 15.70
C SER A 419 -23.48 6.86 14.47
N VAL A 420 -23.66 7.94 13.73
CA VAL A 420 -24.43 7.95 12.50
C VAL A 420 -23.75 6.95 11.56
N GLU A 421 -24.42 5.83 11.29
CA GLU A 421 -23.96 4.80 10.35
C GLU A 421 -23.87 5.42 8.95
N ASN A 422 -22.64 5.78 8.58
CA ASN A 422 -22.31 6.71 7.50
C ASN A 422 -22.66 6.30 6.05
N ASN A 423 -23.39 5.21 5.81
CA ASN A 423 -23.84 4.87 4.45
C ASN A 423 -25.34 5.11 4.26
N LYS A 424 -26.21 4.73 5.21
CA LYS A 424 -27.65 5.09 5.15
C LYS A 424 -27.88 6.57 5.48
N ALA A 425 -26.97 7.16 6.24
CA ALA A 425 -27.09 8.55 6.65
C ALA A 425 -26.78 9.55 5.55
N LEU A 426 -25.99 9.23 4.52
CA LEU A 426 -25.78 10.17 3.42
C LEU A 426 -27.10 10.38 2.65
N ASP A 427 -27.85 9.30 2.41
CA ASP A 427 -29.17 9.38 1.80
C ASP A 427 -30.17 10.13 2.69
N ALA A 428 -30.17 9.87 4.01
CA ALA A 428 -31.02 10.60 4.95
C ALA A 428 -30.60 12.08 5.14
N TRP A 429 -29.31 12.38 5.05
CA TRP A 429 -28.76 13.71 5.25
C TRP A 429 -28.89 14.59 4.00
N VAL A 430 -28.70 14.04 2.80
CA VAL A 430 -29.04 14.73 1.54
C VAL A 430 -30.50 15.18 1.55
N VAL A 431 -31.40 14.35 2.10
CA VAL A 431 -32.82 14.71 2.29
C VAL A 431 -33.04 15.73 3.41
N SER A 432 -32.29 15.65 4.52
CA SER A 432 -32.47 16.54 5.69
C SER A 432 -31.86 17.93 5.53
N THR A 433 -30.82 18.11 4.71
CA THR A 433 -30.01 19.36 4.72
C THR A 433 -30.60 20.46 3.83
N GLN A 434 -31.62 20.15 3.02
CA GLN A 434 -32.37 21.17 2.27
C GLN A 434 -33.27 22.07 3.14
N ASN A 435 -33.46 21.77 4.44
CA ASN A 435 -34.49 22.41 5.27
C ASN A 435 -34.02 23.15 6.54
N GLN A 436 -32.73 23.46 6.74
CA GLN A 436 -32.30 24.16 7.97
C GLN A 436 -31.57 25.48 7.73
N GLY A 437 -32.32 26.56 7.97
CA GLY A 437 -31.82 27.93 8.08
C GLY A 437 -31.36 28.29 9.50
N LYS A 438 -30.16 28.90 9.56
CA LYS A 438 -29.61 29.85 10.54
C LYS A 438 -30.02 29.73 12.02
N SER A 439 -29.07 29.29 12.85
CA SER A 439 -28.93 29.80 14.21
C SER A 439 -27.44 29.92 14.59
N ALA A 440 -27.06 31.07 15.16
CA ALA A 440 -25.70 31.44 15.51
C ALA A 440 -25.41 31.14 16.99
N ALA A 441 -24.24 30.57 17.29
CA ALA A 441 -23.81 30.25 18.66
C ALA A 441 -22.49 30.94 19.01
N ALA A 442 -22.49 31.54 20.20
CA ALA A 442 -21.39 32.26 20.85
C ALA A 442 -20.27 31.30 21.32
N ALA A 443 -19.04 31.79 21.26
CA ALA A 443 -17.84 31.07 21.66
C ALA A 443 -17.60 31.18 23.19
N SER A 444 -17.49 30.04 23.87
CA SER A 444 -17.01 29.95 25.25
C SER A 444 -15.59 29.39 25.31
N THR A 445 -14.70 30.18 25.89
CA THR A 445 -13.29 29.86 26.10
C THR A 445 -13.17 28.84 27.23
N THR A 446 -12.71 27.61 26.94
CA THR A 446 -12.66 26.52 27.95
C THR A 446 -11.24 26.00 28.16
N LYS A 447 -10.95 25.78 29.45
CA LYS A 447 -9.76 25.21 30.11
C LYS A 447 -9.13 24.00 29.38
N LEU A 448 -7.80 23.90 29.52
CA LEU A 448 -6.94 22.77 29.15
C LEU A 448 -7.49 21.44 29.72
N SER A 449 -8.03 20.60 28.85
CA SER A 449 -8.57 19.28 29.17
C SER A 449 -7.47 18.22 29.25
N ALA A 450 -7.58 17.31 30.22
CA ALA A 450 -6.71 16.14 30.36
C ALA A 450 -6.69 15.31 29.07
N VAL A 451 -5.50 14.97 28.58
CA VAL A 451 -5.29 14.17 27.36
C VAL A 451 -5.79 12.75 27.61
N SER A 452 -6.80 12.29 26.87
CA SER A 452 -7.24 10.89 26.92
C SER A 452 -6.10 9.99 26.45
N LYS A 453 -5.86 8.93 27.21
CA LYS A 453 -4.89 7.91 26.83
C LYS A 453 -5.46 7.10 25.65
N PRO A 454 -4.71 6.90 24.56
CA PRO A 454 -5.10 5.99 23.49
C PRO A 454 -5.41 4.59 24.03
N THR A 455 -6.41 3.94 23.43
CA THR A 455 -6.73 2.53 23.71
C THR A 455 -5.94 1.64 22.75
N LEU A 456 -5.26 0.64 23.30
CA LEU A 456 -4.45 -0.31 22.55
C LEU A 456 -4.91 -1.73 22.87
N THR A 457 -5.15 -2.53 21.83
CA THR A 457 -5.48 -3.95 21.96
C THR A 457 -4.56 -4.74 21.04
N THR A 458 -4.03 -5.85 21.53
CA THR A 458 -3.11 -6.72 20.78
C THR A 458 -3.78 -8.06 20.55
N TYR A 459 -3.66 -8.59 19.34
CA TYR A 459 -4.10 -9.94 18.98
C TYR A 459 -2.93 -10.73 18.41
N ARG A 460 -2.62 -11.87 19.01
CA ARG A 460 -1.55 -12.77 18.55
C ARG A 460 -2.05 -13.65 17.42
N VAL A 461 -1.27 -13.72 16.34
CA VAL A 461 -1.46 -14.61 15.20
C VAL A 461 -0.25 -15.54 15.12
N SER A 462 -0.48 -16.84 15.01
CA SER A 462 0.57 -17.85 14.88
C SER A 462 0.44 -18.62 13.57
N LEU A 463 1.55 -18.92 12.89
CA LEU A 463 1.56 -19.83 11.74
C LEU A 463 1.01 -21.22 12.10
N ASN A 464 1.22 -21.64 13.34
CA ASN A 464 0.88 -22.95 13.88
C ASN A 464 -0.44 -22.95 14.66
N ASP A 465 -1.30 -21.95 14.45
CA ASP A 465 -2.61 -21.90 15.11
C ASP A 465 -3.41 -23.20 14.81
N PRO A 466 -3.82 -23.98 15.83
CA PRO A 466 -4.44 -25.28 15.61
C PRO A 466 -5.85 -25.19 14.99
N VAL A 467 -6.52 -24.06 15.17
CA VAL A 467 -7.88 -23.82 14.66
C VAL A 467 -7.81 -23.30 13.24
N MET A 468 -7.01 -22.26 13.01
CA MET A 468 -6.92 -21.57 11.72
C MET A 468 -6.00 -22.29 10.74
N GLN A 469 -5.04 -23.08 11.25
CA GLN A 469 -4.06 -23.84 10.48
C GLN A 469 -3.37 -22.99 9.39
N HIS A 470 -2.93 -21.78 9.77
CA HIS A 470 -2.48 -20.77 8.82
C HIS A 470 -1.39 -21.27 7.87
N GLN A 471 -0.44 -22.09 8.35
CA GLN A 471 0.61 -22.65 7.51
C GLN A 471 0.08 -23.64 6.44
N SER A 472 -0.81 -24.56 6.80
CA SER A 472 -1.38 -25.50 5.82
C SER A 472 -2.30 -24.75 4.85
N GLN A 473 -3.15 -23.86 5.34
CA GLN A 473 -4.04 -23.04 4.50
C GLN A 473 -3.28 -22.12 3.55
N TRP A 474 -2.12 -21.60 3.95
CA TRP A 474 -1.25 -20.86 3.05
C TRP A 474 -0.83 -21.71 1.85
N ARG A 475 -0.35 -22.93 2.11
CA ARG A 475 0.13 -23.87 1.08
C ARG A 475 -1.01 -24.41 0.21
N ASP A 476 -2.12 -24.78 0.84
CA ASP A 476 -3.17 -25.59 0.22
C ASP A 476 -4.27 -24.72 -0.41
N THR A 477 -4.44 -23.48 0.06
CA THR A 477 -5.50 -22.58 -0.41
C THR A 477 -4.94 -21.26 -0.97
N VAL A 478 -4.12 -20.53 -0.20
CA VAL A 478 -3.69 -19.17 -0.58
C VAL A 478 -2.75 -19.19 -1.79
N LEU A 479 -1.70 -20.01 -1.79
CA LEU A 479 -0.73 -20.06 -2.88
C LEU A 479 -1.33 -20.53 -4.22
N PRO A 480 -2.16 -21.59 -4.29
CA PRO A 480 -2.79 -22.00 -5.55
C PRO A 480 -3.70 -20.91 -6.14
N ARG A 481 -4.50 -20.24 -5.30
CA ARG A 481 -5.34 -19.12 -5.72
C ARG A 481 -4.53 -17.92 -6.18
N LEU A 482 -3.45 -17.61 -5.46
CA LEU A 482 -2.55 -16.51 -5.82
C LEU A 482 -1.88 -16.77 -7.18
N ARG A 483 -1.41 -18.00 -7.44
CA ARG A 483 -0.89 -18.40 -8.75
C ARG A 483 -1.94 -18.18 -9.83
N SER A 484 -3.14 -18.73 -9.67
CA SER A 484 -4.23 -18.61 -10.64
C SER A 484 -4.58 -17.15 -10.92
N PHE A 485 -4.62 -16.30 -9.90
CA PHE A 485 -4.84 -14.86 -10.07
C PHE A 485 -3.72 -14.18 -10.86
N VAL A 486 -2.45 -14.53 -10.61
CA VAL A 486 -1.31 -14.01 -11.36
C VAL A 486 -1.36 -14.46 -12.82
N GLU A 487 -1.73 -15.72 -13.09
CA GLU A 487 -1.94 -16.22 -14.46
C GLU A 487 -3.04 -15.44 -15.18
N ALA A 488 -4.15 -15.14 -14.51
CA ALA A 488 -5.20 -14.28 -15.07
C ALA A 488 -4.72 -12.87 -15.42
N VAL A 489 -3.87 -12.26 -14.57
CA VAL A 489 -3.26 -10.95 -14.89
C VAL A 489 -2.44 -11.04 -16.16
N TYR A 490 -1.62 -12.09 -16.33
CA TYR A 490 -0.84 -12.27 -17.56
C TYR A 490 -1.72 -12.55 -18.78
N ALA A 491 -2.77 -13.36 -18.64
CA ALA A 491 -3.71 -13.66 -19.72
C ALA A 491 -4.48 -12.42 -20.18
N ILE A 492 -4.88 -11.54 -19.25
CA ILE A 492 -5.47 -10.23 -19.57
C ILE A 492 -4.41 -9.34 -20.22
N ARG A 493 -3.19 -9.26 -19.66
CA ARG A 493 -2.11 -8.43 -20.22
C ARG A 493 -1.79 -8.79 -21.67
N ALA A 494 -1.76 -10.08 -22.01
CA ALA A 494 -1.42 -10.57 -23.34
C ALA A 494 -2.52 -10.35 -24.40
N SER A 495 -3.74 -9.98 -24.00
CA SER A 495 -4.90 -9.84 -24.90
C SER A 495 -5.38 -8.40 -24.99
N ASP A 496 -5.24 -7.79 -26.19
CA ASP A 496 -5.72 -6.42 -26.44
C ASP A 496 -7.22 -6.27 -26.15
N ASP A 497 -8.05 -7.23 -26.59
CA ASP A 497 -9.50 -7.25 -26.32
C ASP A 497 -9.80 -7.18 -24.81
N LYS A 498 -9.20 -8.08 -24.02
CA LYS A 498 -9.43 -8.12 -22.57
C LYS A 498 -8.96 -6.84 -21.89
N ARG A 499 -7.80 -6.31 -22.29
CA ARG A 499 -7.28 -5.04 -21.74
C ARG A 499 -8.18 -3.86 -22.06
N TYR A 500 -8.66 -3.76 -23.30
CA TYR A 500 -9.52 -2.67 -23.74
C TYR A 500 -10.88 -2.72 -23.04
N ARG A 501 -11.51 -3.89 -23.01
CA ARG A 501 -12.78 -4.08 -22.30
C ARG A 501 -12.64 -3.79 -20.81
N LEU A 502 -11.54 -4.21 -20.17
CA LEU A 502 -11.27 -3.89 -18.77
C LEU A 502 -11.12 -2.38 -18.55
N LEU A 503 -10.38 -1.68 -19.42
CA LEU A 503 -10.21 -0.22 -19.31
C LEU A 503 -11.53 0.53 -19.48
N VAL A 504 -12.31 0.20 -20.51
CA VAL A 504 -13.61 0.83 -20.78
C VAL A 504 -14.59 0.55 -19.64
N ALA A 505 -14.67 -0.69 -19.17
CA ALA A 505 -15.58 -1.04 -18.06
C ALA A 505 -15.22 -0.27 -16.77
N LEU A 506 -13.93 -0.12 -16.47
CA LEU A 506 -13.47 0.65 -15.32
C LEU A 506 -13.67 2.16 -15.48
N SER A 507 -13.55 2.68 -16.70
CA SER A 507 -13.71 4.10 -16.97
C SER A 507 -15.18 4.53 -16.84
N LEU A 508 -16.10 3.76 -17.41
CA LEU A 508 -17.56 3.99 -17.30
C LEU A 508 -18.09 3.78 -15.86
N SER A 509 -17.45 2.91 -15.08
CA SER A 509 -17.83 2.72 -13.66
C SER A 509 -17.65 3.98 -12.81
N THR A 510 -16.91 4.98 -13.29
CA THR A 510 -16.71 6.25 -12.57
C THR A 510 -17.82 7.28 -12.80
N GLU A 511 -18.68 7.09 -13.80
CA GLU A 511 -19.65 8.09 -14.28
C GLU A 511 -21.06 7.92 -13.72
N GLY A 512 -21.29 6.93 -12.87
CA GLY A 512 -22.57 6.77 -12.16
C GLY A 512 -23.49 5.67 -12.67
N GLU A 513 -23.28 5.21 -13.89
CA GLU A 513 -23.95 4.01 -14.44
C GLU A 513 -23.35 2.69 -13.87
N GLY A 514 -22.80 2.77 -12.65
CA GLY A 514 -21.69 1.95 -12.19
C GLY A 514 -21.99 0.50 -11.84
N ALA A 515 -23.26 0.07 -11.78
CA ALA A 515 -23.58 -1.32 -11.44
C ALA A 515 -23.42 -2.26 -12.64
N ALA A 516 -23.94 -1.88 -13.81
CA ALA A 516 -23.87 -2.71 -15.02
C ALA A 516 -22.44 -2.80 -15.55
N MET A 517 -21.70 -1.69 -15.56
CA MET A 517 -20.35 -1.63 -16.11
C MET A 517 -19.29 -2.23 -15.18
N ALA A 518 -19.46 -2.11 -13.85
CA ALA A 518 -18.64 -2.87 -12.91
C ALA A 518 -18.81 -4.38 -13.17
N SER A 519 -20.02 -4.83 -13.51
CA SER A 519 -20.28 -6.23 -13.85
C SER A 519 -19.39 -6.72 -15.00
N ASP A 520 -19.17 -5.91 -16.04
CA ASP A 520 -18.35 -6.32 -17.18
C ASP A 520 -16.87 -6.47 -16.83
N ALA A 521 -16.34 -5.57 -16.00
CA ALA A 521 -14.97 -5.69 -15.50
C ALA A 521 -14.77 -6.97 -14.66
N TRP A 522 -15.79 -7.33 -13.86
CA TRP A 522 -15.81 -8.58 -13.10
C TRP A 522 -15.99 -9.82 -13.96
N LYS A 523 -16.82 -9.77 -15.02
CA LYS A 523 -16.97 -10.88 -15.98
C LYS A 523 -15.64 -11.26 -16.62
N ILE A 524 -14.82 -10.27 -17.01
CA ILE A 524 -13.48 -10.53 -17.56
C ILE A 524 -12.63 -11.29 -16.54
N LEU A 525 -12.67 -10.86 -15.27
CA LEU A 525 -11.90 -11.52 -14.21
C LEU A 525 -12.41 -12.93 -13.91
N HIS A 526 -13.72 -13.16 -13.88
CA HIS A 526 -14.30 -14.48 -13.65
C HIS A 526 -14.00 -15.47 -14.77
N GLN A 527 -13.94 -14.99 -16.02
CA GLN A 527 -13.52 -15.82 -17.16
C GLN A 527 -12.11 -16.39 -16.97
N GLU A 528 -11.19 -15.60 -16.40
CA GLU A 528 -9.81 -16.02 -16.16
C GLU A 528 -9.60 -16.68 -14.77
N CYS A 529 -10.50 -16.45 -13.83
CA CYS A 529 -10.42 -16.90 -12.44
C CYS A 529 -11.80 -17.34 -11.92
N GLN A 530 -12.33 -18.43 -12.47
CA GLN A 530 -13.69 -18.92 -12.18
C GLN A 530 -13.96 -19.13 -10.68
N TRP A 531 -12.95 -19.54 -9.91
CA TRP A 531 -13.10 -19.76 -8.47
C TRP A 531 -13.49 -18.48 -7.68
N LEU A 532 -13.25 -17.28 -8.24
CA LEU A 532 -13.64 -16.01 -7.61
C LEU A 532 -15.17 -15.84 -7.51
N GLU A 533 -15.95 -16.50 -8.38
CA GLU A 533 -17.42 -16.43 -8.34
C GLU A 533 -17.98 -16.96 -7.01
N SER A 534 -17.28 -17.92 -6.40
CA SER A 534 -17.64 -18.52 -5.11
C SER A 534 -17.12 -17.73 -3.90
N CYS A 535 -16.36 -16.65 -4.12
CA CYS A 535 -15.71 -15.91 -3.04
C CYS A 535 -16.57 -14.73 -2.56
N ASN A 536 -16.48 -14.41 -1.27
CA ASN A 536 -17.10 -13.24 -0.67
C ASN A 536 -16.29 -11.97 -1.00
N THR A 537 -16.36 -11.54 -2.26
CA THR A 537 -15.69 -10.36 -2.77
C THR A 537 -16.65 -9.16 -2.82
N ALA A 538 -16.12 -7.99 -3.15
CA ALA A 538 -16.92 -6.78 -3.37
C ALA A 538 -17.92 -6.91 -4.53
N PHE A 539 -17.80 -7.91 -5.41
CA PHE A 539 -18.79 -8.18 -6.45
C PHE A 539 -20.09 -8.74 -5.91
N SER A 540 -20.00 -9.61 -4.89
CA SER A 540 -21.16 -10.30 -4.31
C SER A 540 -22.03 -9.41 -3.42
N ARG A 541 -21.69 -8.13 -3.29
CA ARG A 541 -22.28 -7.16 -2.35
C ARG A 541 -22.64 -5.88 -3.07
#